data_AF-A0A819DPH1-F1
#
_entry.id   AF-A0A819DPH1-F1
#
_cell.length_a   1.000
_cell.length_b   1.000
_cell.length_c   1.000
_cell.angle_alpha   90.00
_cell.angle_beta   90.00
_cell.angle_gamma   90.00
#
_symmetry.space_group_name_H-M   'P 1'
#
loop_
_entity.id
_entity.type
_entity.pdbx_description
1 polymer ?
#
loop_
_entity_poly.entity_id
_entity_poly.type
_entity_poly.pdbx_seq_one_letter_code
_entity_poly.pdbx_strand_id
1 'polypeptide(L)'
;MVYVNDNSGRLGNRMFVAASAYGLARLHSCHLYLSPDITKNMNEIFILDLSPFLISTTMFNSIIHNTSDSITKITKSVGCHYVRELTRPNAISPGHIFELTGYWQSYLHFAKYSEDIRERIFAARQHILEKVSRLFIEIYELKFDFKAQFSLENHQLFKKQLAQSNWTTWVGIHVRRDDFVPLNFSSSDQYLFAAIDYYTSHYSNVHFIVASDDKP
;
A
#
# COMPACT_ATOMS: atom_id res chain seq x y z
N MET A 1 15.37 14.36 -9.18
CA MET A 1 15.24 13.47 -7.99
C MET A 1 13.83 13.58 -7.46
N VAL A 2 13.27 12.50 -6.93
CA VAL A 2 12.01 12.53 -6.17
C VAL A 2 12.34 12.21 -4.72
N TYR A 3 11.75 12.94 -3.77
CA TYR A 3 11.90 12.60 -2.37
C TYR A 3 10.63 12.79 -1.54
N VAL A 4 10.58 12.05 -0.44
CA VAL A 4 9.49 12.09 0.54
C VAL A 4 10.09 12.23 1.93
N ASN A 5 9.78 13.32 2.61
CA ASN A 5 10.16 13.55 4.00
C ASN A 5 8.97 13.50 4.96
N ASP A 6 7.76 13.78 4.44
CA ASP A 6 6.51 13.77 5.20
C ASP A 6 6.14 12.35 5.66
N ASN A 7 5.88 12.19 6.95
CA ASN A 7 5.46 10.93 7.58
C ASN A 7 3.97 10.92 7.96
N SER A 8 3.20 11.88 7.46
CA SER A 8 1.77 12.01 7.73
C SER A 8 0.96 10.79 7.30
N GLY A 9 -0.18 10.61 7.97
CA GLY A 9 -1.11 9.52 7.69
C GLY A 9 -0.72 8.14 8.25
N ARG A 10 -1.69 7.21 8.17
CA ARG A 10 -1.53 5.80 8.60
C ARG A 10 -0.78 4.98 7.53
N LEU A 11 -0.49 3.71 7.83
CA LEU A 11 0.30 2.81 6.98
C LEU A 11 -0.07 2.86 5.48
N GLY A 12 -1.36 2.78 5.15
CA GLY A 12 -1.82 2.83 3.76
C GLY A 12 -1.40 4.12 3.03
N ASN A 13 -1.48 5.28 3.68
CA ASN A 13 -1.07 6.55 3.07
C ASN A 13 0.44 6.57 2.80
N ARG A 14 1.23 6.06 3.74
CA ARG A 14 2.69 5.95 3.61
C ARG A 14 3.08 5.01 2.48
N MET A 15 2.40 3.87 2.35
CA MET A 15 2.58 2.95 1.23
C MET A 15 2.26 3.63 -0.11
N PHE A 16 1.17 4.39 -0.19
CA PHE A 16 0.75 5.08 -1.41
C PHE A 16 1.73 6.17 -1.85
N VAL A 17 2.24 6.99 -0.93
CA VAL A 17 3.23 8.01 -1.28
C VAL A 17 4.58 7.39 -1.63
N ALA A 18 5.01 6.33 -0.93
CA ALA A 18 6.22 5.60 -1.29
C ALA A 18 6.10 4.95 -2.68
N ALA A 19 4.96 4.33 -3.00
CA ALA A 19 4.68 3.76 -4.31
C ALA A 19 4.67 4.82 -5.42
N SER A 20 4.02 5.96 -5.16
CA SER A 20 3.97 7.07 -6.11
C SER A 20 5.34 7.70 -6.34
N ALA A 21 6.12 7.89 -5.27
CA ALA A 21 7.48 8.40 -5.36
C ALA A 21 8.39 7.45 -6.16
N TYR A 22 8.31 6.14 -5.88
CA TYR A 22 9.02 5.13 -6.65
C TYR A 22 8.60 5.11 -8.12
N GLY A 23 7.30 5.18 -8.39
CA GLY A 23 6.77 5.21 -9.75
C GLY A 23 7.27 6.42 -10.54
N LEU A 24 7.24 7.61 -9.95
CA LEU A 24 7.78 8.82 -10.56
C LEU A 24 9.30 8.76 -10.73
N ALA A 25 10.05 8.30 -9.72
CA ALA A 25 11.50 8.18 -9.81
C ALA A 25 11.93 7.22 -10.94
N ARG A 26 11.26 6.07 -11.05
CA ARG A 26 11.51 5.09 -12.11
C ARG A 26 11.07 5.59 -13.49
N LEU A 27 9.95 6.32 -13.57
CA LEU A 27 9.46 6.89 -14.82
C LEU A 27 10.42 7.93 -15.41
N HIS A 28 11.02 8.75 -14.56
CA HIS A 28 11.95 9.82 -14.95
C HIS A 28 13.42 9.42 -14.82
N SER A 29 13.70 8.13 -14.57
CA SER A 29 15.07 7.60 -14.41
C SER A 29 15.93 8.42 -13.45
N CYS A 30 15.35 8.84 -12.32
CA CYS A 30 16.05 9.67 -11.34
C CYS A 30 16.11 9.00 -9.96
N HIS A 31 16.97 9.54 -9.09
CA HIS A 31 17.10 9.07 -7.72
C HIS A 31 15.81 9.26 -6.91
N LEU A 32 15.61 8.37 -5.94
CA LEU A 32 14.56 8.37 -4.94
C LEU A 32 15.18 8.54 -3.55
N TYR A 33 14.60 9.41 -2.71
CA TYR A 33 14.86 9.42 -1.29
C TYR A 33 13.57 9.25 -0.50
N LEU A 34 13.56 8.34 0.47
CA LEU A 34 12.50 8.21 1.46
C LEU A 34 13.11 8.41 2.84
N SER A 35 12.53 9.29 3.66
CA SER A 35 13.03 9.49 5.01
C SER A 35 12.96 8.20 5.86
N PRO A 36 13.86 8.04 6.84
CA PRO A 36 13.76 6.93 7.79
C PRO A 36 12.40 6.88 8.50
N ASP A 37 11.79 8.03 8.77
CA ASP A 37 10.51 8.13 9.46
C ASP A 37 9.35 7.54 8.66
N ILE A 38 9.32 7.75 7.34
CA ILE A 38 8.28 7.14 6.51
C ILE A 38 8.49 5.62 6.38
N THR A 39 9.74 5.17 6.28
CA THR A 39 10.06 3.76 6.04
C THR A 39 10.01 2.90 7.31
N LYS A 40 10.17 3.48 8.51
CA LYS A 40 10.24 2.76 9.79
C LYS A 40 9.14 1.70 9.97
N ASN A 41 7.87 2.11 9.99
CA ASN A 41 6.74 1.19 10.22
C ASN A 41 6.52 0.24 9.04
N MET A 42 6.84 0.68 7.82
CA MET A 42 6.73 -0.17 6.64
C MET A 42 7.80 -1.28 6.66
N ASN A 43 9.01 -0.98 7.14
CA ASN A 43 10.10 -1.93 7.25
C ASN A 43 9.84 -3.03 8.28
N GLU A 44 8.95 -2.81 9.25
CA GLU A 44 8.53 -3.86 10.19
C GLU A 44 7.65 -4.92 9.50
N ILE A 45 6.91 -4.53 8.47
CA ILE A 45 5.90 -5.37 7.81
C ILE A 45 6.42 -5.92 6.47
N PHE A 46 7.16 -5.10 5.73
CA PHE A 46 7.59 -5.34 4.36
C PHE A 46 9.11 -5.34 4.21
N ILE A 47 9.58 -5.94 3.12
CA ILE A 47 11.02 -6.00 2.78
C ILE A 47 11.57 -4.64 2.32
N LEU A 48 10.76 -3.84 1.60
CA LEU A 48 11.14 -2.54 1.03
C LEU A 48 12.40 -2.54 0.15
N ASP A 49 12.49 -3.46 -0.81
CA ASP A 49 13.59 -3.43 -1.80
C ASP A 49 13.41 -2.29 -2.83
N LEU A 50 14.03 -1.14 -2.54
CA LEU A 50 14.04 0.06 -3.39
C LEU A 50 15.41 0.28 -4.07
N SER A 51 16.27 -0.75 -4.08
CA SER A 51 17.72 -0.65 -4.26
C SER A 51 18.29 -0.12 -5.59
N PRO A 52 17.58 0.00 -6.73
CA PRO A 52 18.15 0.67 -7.90
C PRO A 52 18.01 2.21 -7.88
N PHE A 53 17.10 2.77 -7.08
CA PHE A 53 16.81 4.21 -7.12
C PHE A 53 17.05 4.90 -5.78
N LEU A 54 17.00 4.16 -4.67
CA LEU A 54 17.10 4.72 -3.33
C LEU A 54 18.52 5.24 -3.03
N ILE A 55 18.61 6.49 -2.63
CA ILE A 55 19.85 7.10 -2.13
C ILE A 55 19.87 7.14 -0.60
N SER A 56 21.07 7.14 -0.02
CA SER A 56 21.25 7.24 1.44
C SER A 56 20.92 8.64 1.96
N THR A 57 20.62 8.76 3.26
CA THR A 57 20.44 10.06 3.93
C THR A 57 21.66 10.97 3.77
N THR A 58 22.87 10.42 3.84
CA THR A 58 24.11 11.19 3.62
C THR A 58 24.16 11.79 2.23
N MET A 59 23.88 10.98 1.19
CA MET A 59 23.86 11.44 -0.20
C MET A 59 22.75 12.48 -0.43
N PHE A 60 21.56 12.25 0.14
CA PHE A 60 20.46 13.20 0.07
C PHE A 60 20.83 14.57 0.68
N ASN A 61 21.41 14.58 1.87
CA ASN A 61 21.81 15.82 2.54
C ASN A 61 22.86 16.59 1.72
N SER A 62 23.83 15.90 1.12
CA SER A 62 24.81 16.52 0.22
C SER A 62 24.16 17.14 -1.03
N ILE A 63 23.15 16.49 -1.61
CA ILE A 63 22.44 17.00 -2.79
C ILE A 63 21.62 18.24 -2.43
N ILE A 64 20.83 18.18 -1.36
CA ILE A 64 19.92 19.27 -0.96
C ILE A 64 20.70 20.52 -0.57
N HIS A 65 21.81 20.38 0.15
CA HIS A 65 22.66 21.51 0.53
C HIS A 65 23.20 22.27 -0.70
N ASN A 66 23.42 21.59 -1.82
CA ASN A 66 23.98 22.17 -3.04
C ASN A 66 22.93 22.64 -4.06
N THR A 67 21.63 22.43 -3.80
CA THR A 67 20.57 22.54 -4.83
C THR A 67 19.32 23.27 -4.31
N SER A 68 19.44 24.15 -3.32
CA SER A 68 18.30 24.80 -2.64
C SER A 68 17.32 25.49 -3.59
N ASP A 69 17.80 26.02 -4.72
CA ASP A 69 17.02 26.86 -5.63
C ASP A 69 16.19 26.06 -6.67
N SER A 70 16.38 24.73 -6.75
CA SER A 70 15.73 23.85 -7.75
C SER A 70 14.74 22.85 -7.14
N ILE A 71 14.27 23.10 -5.91
CA ILE A 71 13.29 22.24 -5.22
C ILE A 71 11.88 22.70 -5.56
N THR A 72 11.11 21.82 -6.21
CA THR A 72 9.67 21.99 -6.42
C THR A 72 8.91 21.14 -5.41
N LYS A 73 8.13 21.79 -4.54
CA LYS A 73 7.26 21.11 -3.60
C LYS A 73 5.91 20.81 -4.23
N ILE A 74 5.51 19.54 -4.21
CA ILE A 74 4.25 19.04 -4.75
C ILE A 74 3.43 18.47 -3.61
N THR A 75 2.43 19.24 -3.18
CA THR A 75 1.55 18.87 -2.07
C THR A 75 0.20 18.42 -2.58
N LYS A 76 -0.32 17.31 -2.05
CA LYS A 76 -1.70 16.86 -2.30
C LYS A 76 -2.48 16.84 -1.00
N SER A 77 -3.37 17.81 -0.83
CA SER A 77 -4.15 17.97 0.40
C SER A 77 -5.26 16.93 0.55
N VAL A 78 -5.92 16.51 -0.53
CA VAL A 78 -7.02 15.52 -0.46
C VAL A 78 -7.16 14.73 -1.78
N GLY A 79 -7.49 13.43 -1.66
CA GLY A 79 -8.14 12.66 -2.73
C GLY A 79 -7.26 11.77 -3.61
N CYS A 80 -7.91 10.79 -4.25
CA CYS A 80 -7.35 9.88 -5.25
C CYS A 80 -7.13 10.55 -6.62
N HIS A 81 -6.83 11.84 -6.65
CA HIS A 81 -6.63 12.57 -7.91
C HIS A 81 -5.32 12.15 -8.59
N TYR A 82 -5.35 12.00 -9.91
CA TYR A 82 -4.16 11.72 -10.71
C TYR A 82 -3.65 13.00 -11.36
N VAL A 83 -2.38 13.35 -11.13
CA VAL A 83 -1.76 14.54 -11.71
C VAL A 83 -0.98 14.10 -12.94
N ARG A 84 -1.61 14.18 -14.11
CA ARG A 84 -1.07 13.67 -15.37
C ARG A 84 0.25 14.35 -15.74
N GLU A 85 0.41 15.62 -15.42
CA GLU A 85 1.57 16.46 -15.71
C GLU A 85 2.85 15.85 -15.16
N LEU A 86 2.78 15.23 -13.98
CA LEU A 86 3.93 14.61 -13.32
C LEU A 86 4.42 13.34 -14.02
N THR A 87 3.62 12.77 -14.92
CA THR A 87 3.97 11.58 -15.69
C THR A 87 4.29 11.86 -17.15
N ARG A 88 4.30 13.13 -17.56
CA ARG A 88 4.72 13.52 -18.92
C ARG A 88 6.24 13.36 -19.04
N PRO A 89 6.78 13.03 -20.23
CA PRO A 89 8.22 13.03 -20.45
C PRO A 89 8.87 14.32 -19.96
N ASN A 90 10.02 14.23 -19.29
CA ASN A 90 10.80 15.35 -18.77
C ASN A 90 10.07 16.22 -17.72
N ALA A 91 8.98 15.74 -17.10
CA ALA A 91 8.34 16.45 -16.00
C ALA A 91 9.31 16.70 -14.83
N ILE A 92 10.28 15.81 -14.63
CA ILE A 92 11.44 16.01 -13.75
C ILE A 92 12.68 16.19 -14.63
N SER A 93 13.01 17.43 -14.94
CA SER A 93 14.22 17.75 -15.70
C SER A 93 15.50 17.49 -14.87
N PRO A 94 16.65 17.25 -15.51
CA PRO A 94 17.93 17.14 -14.80
C PRO A 94 18.16 18.33 -13.85
N GLY A 95 18.67 18.06 -12.66
CA GLY A 95 18.88 19.07 -11.61
C GLY A 95 17.62 19.50 -10.84
N HIS A 96 16.42 19.11 -11.26
CA HIS A 96 15.19 19.38 -10.50
C HIS A 96 14.92 18.33 -9.42
N ILE A 97 14.41 18.79 -8.29
CA ILE A 97 14.07 17.96 -7.14
C ILE A 97 12.59 18.13 -6.83
N PHE A 98 11.84 17.02 -6.79
CA PHE A 98 10.44 17.00 -6.42
C PHE A 98 10.28 16.50 -4.99
N GLU A 99 9.78 17.35 -4.11
CA GLU A 99 9.32 16.96 -2.77
C GLU A 99 7.84 16.56 -2.86
N LEU A 100 7.51 15.31 -2.53
CA LEU A 100 6.12 14.87 -2.45
C LEU A 100 5.62 14.93 -1.01
N THR A 101 4.50 15.61 -0.78
CA THR A 101 3.84 15.68 0.54
C THR A 101 2.33 15.42 0.44
N GLY A 102 1.70 15.01 1.54
CA GLY A 102 0.25 14.76 1.61
C GLY A 102 -0.19 13.41 1.03
N TYR A 103 -1.39 13.35 0.43
CA TYR A 103 -2.08 12.11 0.08
C TYR A 103 -1.94 11.72 -1.41
N TRP A 104 -1.19 10.65 -1.66
CA TRP A 104 -0.84 10.17 -3.01
C TRP A 104 -1.56 8.87 -3.40
N GLN A 105 -2.88 8.85 -3.22
CA GLN A 105 -3.69 7.61 -3.30
C GLN A 105 -4.12 7.17 -4.71
N SER A 106 -3.69 7.88 -5.77
CA SER A 106 -3.96 7.44 -7.14
C SER A 106 -2.92 6.43 -7.60
N TYR A 107 -3.37 5.21 -7.91
CA TYR A 107 -2.53 4.15 -8.44
C TYR A 107 -1.92 4.47 -9.80
N LEU A 108 -2.47 5.43 -10.54
CA LEU A 108 -2.01 5.79 -11.89
C LEU A 108 -0.57 6.34 -11.91
N HIS A 109 -0.04 6.83 -10.79
CA HIS A 109 1.36 7.27 -10.69
C HIS A 109 2.36 6.09 -10.71
N PHE A 110 1.90 4.87 -10.43
CA PHE A 110 2.76 3.72 -10.26
C PHE A 110 2.21 2.43 -10.88
N ALA A 111 1.08 2.50 -11.59
CA ALA A 111 0.41 1.36 -12.20
C ALA A 111 1.34 0.56 -13.12
N LYS A 112 2.19 1.25 -13.89
CA LYS A 112 3.19 0.64 -14.79
C LYS A 112 4.19 -0.27 -14.06
N TYR A 113 4.36 -0.07 -12.76
CA TYR A 113 5.37 -0.76 -11.94
C TYR A 113 4.72 -1.58 -10.82
N SER A 114 3.46 -1.97 -10.99
CA SER A 114 2.71 -2.67 -9.94
C SER A 114 3.30 -4.02 -9.55
N GLU A 115 3.98 -4.70 -10.47
CA GLU A 115 4.65 -5.98 -10.22
C GLU A 115 5.83 -5.79 -9.26
N ASP A 116 6.82 -4.96 -9.59
CA ASP A 116 7.93 -4.62 -8.67
C ASP A 116 7.42 -4.15 -7.30
N ILE A 117 6.38 -3.31 -7.30
CA ILE A 117 5.80 -2.79 -6.05
C ILE A 117 5.22 -3.91 -5.18
N ARG A 118 4.52 -4.87 -5.78
CA ARG A 118 3.91 -5.98 -5.05
C ARG A 118 4.92 -7.05 -4.66
N GLU A 119 5.89 -7.35 -5.52
CA GLU A 119 6.76 -8.52 -5.37
C GLU A 119 8.09 -8.20 -4.68
N ARG A 120 8.56 -6.94 -4.74
CA ARG A 120 9.88 -6.55 -4.21
C ARG A 120 9.78 -5.51 -3.10
N ILE A 121 8.93 -4.50 -3.29
CA ILE A 121 8.83 -3.38 -2.32
C ILE A 121 7.91 -3.79 -1.16
N PHE A 122 6.64 -4.07 -1.43
CA PHE A 122 5.65 -4.46 -0.42
C PHE A 122 5.47 -5.97 -0.29
N ALA A 123 6.55 -6.72 -0.50
CA ALA A 123 6.61 -8.12 -0.11
C ALA A 123 6.59 -8.22 1.42
N ALA A 124 5.61 -8.94 1.96
CA ALA A 124 5.51 -9.20 3.40
C ALA A 124 6.72 -9.96 3.92
N ARG A 125 7.18 -9.62 5.12
CA ARG A 125 8.23 -10.37 5.83
C ARG A 125 7.74 -11.73 6.29
N GLN A 126 8.67 -12.67 6.44
CA GLN A 126 8.40 -14.04 6.86
C GLN A 126 7.51 -14.15 8.11
N HIS A 127 7.87 -13.43 9.19
CA HIS A 127 7.10 -13.49 10.44
C HIS A 127 5.66 -12.93 10.30
N ILE A 128 5.42 -12.01 9.36
CA ILE A 128 4.07 -11.52 9.03
C ILE A 128 3.30 -12.63 8.30
N LEU A 129 3.94 -13.30 7.34
CA LEU A 129 3.34 -14.44 6.62
C LEU A 129 2.98 -15.58 7.58
N GLU A 130 3.86 -15.92 8.52
CA GLU A 130 3.63 -16.92 9.56
C GLU A 130 2.42 -16.57 10.43
N LYS A 131 2.32 -15.30 10.85
CA LYS A 131 1.20 -14.81 11.67
C LYS A 131 -0.13 -14.92 10.91
N VAL A 132 -0.16 -14.48 9.66
CA VAL A 132 -1.37 -14.53 8.83
C VAL A 132 -1.75 -15.97 8.49
N SER A 133 -0.77 -16.82 8.15
CA SER A 133 -1.00 -18.23 7.84
C SER A 133 -1.62 -18.97 9.02
N ARG A 134 -1.09 -18.76 10.23
CA ARG A 134 -1.65 -19.36 11.46
C ARG A 134 -3.10 -18.99 11.67
N LEU A 135 -3.45 -17.70 11.54
CA LEU A 135 -4.83 -17.24 11.64
C LEU A 135 -5.73 -18.00 10.67
N PHE A 136 -5.33 -18.14 9.40
CA PHE A 136 -6.16 -18.86 8.44
C PHE A 136 -6.21 -20.36 8.71
N ILE A 137 -5.10 -21.01 9.09
CA ILE A 137 -5.10 -22.43 9.47
C ILE A 137 -6.11 -22.67 10.60
N GLU A 138 -6.09 -21.84 11.64
CA GLU A 138 -7.05 -21.92 12.75
C GLU A 138 -8.49 -21.76 12.27
N ILE A 139 -8.76 -20.82 11.36
CA ILE A 139 -10.11 -20.67 10.78
C ILE A 139 -10.50 -21.92 9.99
N TYR A 140 -9.61 -22.47 9.17
CA TYR A 140 -9.91 -23.66 8.37
C TYR A 140 -10.17 -24.89 9.23
N GLU A 141 -9.38 -25.09 10.27
CA GLU A 141 -9.59 -26.20 11.21
C GLU A 141 -10.90 -26.02 11.99
N LEU A 142 -11.15 -24.83 12.55
CA LEU A 142 -12.31 -24.58 13.41
C LEU A 142 -13.65 -24.50 12.65
N LYS A 143 -13.63 -24.01 11.40
CA LYS A 143 -14.86 -23.76 10.63
C LYS A 143 -15.14 -24.81 9.56
N PHE A 144 -14.11 -25.47 9.04
CA PHE A 144 -14.24 -26.39 7.92
C PHE A 144 -13.77 -27.80 8.21
N ASP A 145 -13.27 -28.09 9.42
CA ASP A 145 -12.62 -29.37 9.75
C ASP A 145 -11.55 -29.75 8.70
N PHE A 146 -10.85 -28.74 8.19
CA PHE A 146 -9.91 -28.87 7.09
C PHE A 146 -8.50 -28.45 7.54
N LYS A 147 -7.55 -29.37 7.43
CA LYS A 147 -6.14 -29.09 7.73
C LYS A 147 -5.45 -28.49 6.52
N ALA A 148 -5.51 -27.17 6.42
CA ALA A 148 -4.84 -26.45 5.34
C ALA A 148 -3.31 -26.49 5.48
N GLN A 149 -2.62 -26.62 4.36
CA GLN A 149 -1.15 -26.48 4.28
C GLN A 149 -0.81 -25.32 3.36
N PHE A 150 -0.37 -24.22 3.95
CA PHE A 150 0.01 -23.02 3.20
C PHE A 150 1.53 -22.89 3.10
N SER A 151 2.00 -22.54 1.91
CA SER A 151 3.38 -22.11 1.69
C SER A 151 3.56 -20.70 2.23
N LEU A 152 4.71 -20.48 2.86
CA LEU A 152 5.12 -19.19 3.42
C LEU A 152 6.18 -18.50 2.58
N GLU A 153 6.47 -19.01 1.37
CA GLU A 153 7.52 -18.46 0.50
C GLU A 153 7.25 -17.00 0.12
N ASN A 154 6.00 -16.68 -0.24
CA ASN A 154 5.57 -15.31 -0.51
C ASN A 154 4.04 -15.17 -0.37
N HIS A 155 3.59 -13.93 -0.11
CA HIS A 155 2.18 -13.64 0.11
C HIS A 155 1.29 -13.89 -1.14
N GLN A 156 1.83 -13.85 -2.36
CA GLN A 156 1.05 -14.10 -3.58
C GLN A 156 0.69 -15.57 -3.71
N LEU A 157 1.64 -16.47 -3.45
CA LEU A 157 1.39 -17.91 -3.39
C LEU A 157 0.41 -18.24 -2.27
N PHE A 158 0.61 -17.68 -1.08
CA PHE A 158 -0.31 -17.81 0.04
C PHE A 158 -1.75 -17.41 -0.33
N LYS A 159 -1.92 -16.25 -0.99
CA LYS A 159 -3.23 -15.78 -1.47
C LYS A 159 -3.87 -16.74 -2.48
N LYS A 160 -3.08 -17.31 -3.41
CA LYS A 160 -3.58 -18.29 -4.37
C LYS A 160 -4.04 -19.56 -3.66
N GLN A 161 -3.27 -20.07 -2.70
CA GLN A 161 -3.63 -21.24 -1.92
C GLN A 161 -4.90 -21.01 -1.09
N LEU A 162 -5.06 -19.82 -0.49
CA LEU A 162 -6.29 -19.46 0.24
C LEU A 162 -7.55 -19.53 -0.62
N ALA A 163 -7.47 -19.06 -1.87
CA ALA A 163 -8.61 -19.05 -2.80
C ALA A 163 -8.92 -20.45 -3.38
N GLN A 164 -7.94 -21.35 -3.38
CA GLN A 164 -8.08 -22.70 -3.93
C GLN A 164 -8.42 -23.74 -2.85
N SER A 165 -8.11 -23.46 -1.58
CA SER A 165 -8.38 -24.37 -0.47
C SER A 165 -9.89 -24.48 -0.22
N ASN A 166 -10.38 -25.71 -0.19
CA ASN A 166 -11.78 -26.04 0.11
C ASN A 166 -12.85 -25.33 -0.76
N TRP A 167 -12.48 -24.85 -1.95
CA TRP A 167 -13.36 -24.04 -2.83
C TRP A 167 -14.05 -22.88 -2.08
N THR A 168 -13.33 -22.23 -1.16
CA THR A 168 -13.85 -21.14 -0.34
C THR A 168 -13.72 -19.80 -1.05
N THR A 169 -14.81 -19.02 -1.07
CA THR A 169 -14.81 -17.63 -1.54
C THR A 169 -14.61 -16.68 -0.36
N TRP A 170 -13.40 -16.14 -0.22
CA TRP A 170 -13.10 -15.13 0.81
C TRP A 170 -13.46 -13.72 0.34
N VAL A 171 -14.30 -13.03 1.11
CA VAL A 171 -14.69 -11.64 0.85
C VAL A 171 -14.21 -10.76 2.00
N GLY A 172 -13.28 -9.86 1.71
CA GLY A 172 -12.78 -8.88 2.68
C GLY A 172 -13.71 -7.66 2.77
N ILE A 173 -14.11 -7.31 3.99
CA ILE A 173 -14.89 -6.11 4.29
C ILE A 173 -14.03 -5.21 5.19
N HIS A 174 -13.76 -3.99 4.75
CA HIS A 174 -13.06 -2.98 5.54
C HIS A 174 -14.04 -1.88 5.93
N VAL A 175 -14.31 -1.74 7.22
CA VAL A 175 -15.21 -0.75 7.80
C VAL A 175 -14.39 0.32 8.50
N ARG A 176 -14.49 1.56 8.01
CA ARG A 176 -13.81 2.73 8.56
C ARG A 176 -14.84 3.66 9.19
N ARG A 177 -14.86 3.77 10.51
CA ARG A 177 -15.83 4.59 11.24
C ARG A 177 -15.17 5.64 12.12
N ASP A 178 -14.14 5.28 12.89
CA ASP A 178 -13.44 6.14 13.88
C ASP A 178 -13.42 7.64 13.52
N ASP A 179 -12.56 8.06 12.60
CA ASP A 179 -12.41 9.44 12.16
C ASP A 179 -13.46 9.89 11.13
N PHE A 180 -14.22 8.97 10.54
CA PHE A 180 -15.15 9.25 9.44
C PHE A 180 -16.55 9.60 9.93
N VAL A 181 -16.97 9.08 11.08
CA VAL A 181 -18.25 9.39 11.70
C VAL A 181 -18.32 10.87 12.11
N PRO A 182 -17.34 11.45 12.83
CA PRO A 182 -17.35 12.88 13.14
C PRO A 182 -17.29 13.79 11.90
N LEU A 183 -16.75 13.28 10.78
CA LEU A 183 -16.64 14.01 9.51
C LEU A 183 -17.88 13.85 8.59
N ASN A 184 -18.91 13.11 9.02
CA ASN A 184 -20.07 12.76 8.20
C ASN A 184 -19.70 12.10 6.86
N PHE A 185 -18.62 11.32 6.84
CA PHE A 185 -18.16 10.54 5.69
C PHE A 185 -18.52 9.05 5.77
N SER A 186 -19.21 8.63 6.83
CA SER A 186 -19.69 7.25 7.00
C SER A 186 -20.95 6.98 6.19
N SER A 187 -20.96 5.86 5.46
CA SER A 187 -22.20 5.29 4.88
C SER A 187 -23.08 4.66 5.96
N SER A 188 -24.35 4.42 5.65
CA SER A 188 -25.25 3.65 6.52
C SER A 188 -24.89 2.17 6.53
N ASP A 189 -25.30 1.46 7.58
CA ASP A 189 -25.13 0.01 7.70
C ASP A 189 -25.82 -0.77 6.56
N GLN A 190 -26.80 -0.14 5.92
CA GLN A 190 -27.51 -0.68 4.77
C GLN A 190 -26.59 -0.91 3.56
N TYR A 191 -25.55 -0.08 3.40
CA TYR A 191 -24.52 -0.29 2.37
C TYR A 191 -23.73 -1.58 2.64
N LEU A 192 -23.40 -1.85 3.91
CA LEU A 192 -22.70 -3.06 4.31
C LEU A 192 -23.55 -4.31 4.05
N PHE A 193 -24.82 -4.30 4.45
CA PHE A 193 -25.73 -5.44 4.21
C PHE A 193 -25.99 -5.67 2.73
N ALA A 194 -26.19 -4.62 1.93
CA ALA A 194 -26.33 -4.74 0.48
C ALA A 194 -25.09 -5.37 -0.18
N ALA A 195 -23.88 -5.04 0.30
CA ALA A 195 -22.66 -5.69 -0.18
C ALA A 195 -22.59 -7.18 0.20
N ILE A 196 -22.97 -7.53 1.43
CA ILE A 196 -23.04 -8.93 1.88
C ILE A 196 -24.04 -9.71 1.01
N ASP A 197 -25.25 -9.19 0.79
CA ASP A 197 -26.29 -9.80 -0.04
C ASP A 197 -25.85 -9.98 -1.50
N TYR A 198 -25.11 -9.01 -2.04
CA TYR A 198 -24.52 -9.13 -3.36
C TYR A 198 -23.57 -10.33 -3.45
N TYR A 199 -22.61 -10.45 -2.52
CA TYR A 199 -21.64 -11.54 -2.60
C TYR A 199 -22.26 -12.92 -2.33
N THR A 200 -23.21 -13.02 -1.39
CA THR A 200 -23.90 -14.29 -1.10
C THR A 200 -24.80 -14.75 -2.23
N SER A 201 -25.34 -13.83 -3.05
CA SER A 201 -26.16 -14.18 -4.22
C SER A 201 -25.35 -14.57 -5.46
N HIS A 202 -24.08 -14.15 -5.56
CA HIS A 202 -23.23 -14.37 -6.74
C HIS A 202 -22.20 -15.49 -6.60
N TYR A 203 -21.89 -15.90 -5.37
CA TYR A 203 -20.86 -16.89 -5.09
C TYR A 203 -21.35 -17.94 -4.11
N SER A 204 -20.85 -19.17 -4.24
CA SER A 204 -21.07 -20.23 -3.26
C SER A 204 -19.94 -20.24 -2.23
N ASN A 205 -20.23 -20.81 -1.05
CA ASN A 205 -19.26 -20.98 0.04
C ASN A 205 -18.53 -19.66 0.39
N VAL A 206 -19.30 -18.60 0.61
CA VAL A 206 -18.79 -17.24 0.87
C VAL A 206 -18.51 -17.06 2.36
N HIS A 207 -17.30 -16.59 2.67
CA HIS A 207 -16.88 -16.26 4.02
C HIS A 207 -16.33 -14.85 4.09
N PHE A 208 -16.85 -14.08 5.03
CA PHE A 208 -16.50 -12.67 5.18
C PHE A 208 -15.41 -12.47 6.23
N ILE A 209 -14.38 -11.72 5.87
CA ILE A 209 -13.33 -11.28 6.78
C ILE A 209 -13.53 -9.79 7.01
N VAL A 210 -13.97 -9.43 8.22
CA VAL A 210 -14.30 -8.03 8.55
C VAL A 210 -13.14 -7.41 9.33
N ALA A 211 -12.59 -6.31 8.80
CA ALA A 211 -11.64 -5.46 9.49
C ALA A 211 -12.32 -4.11 9.78
N SER A 212 -12.57 -3.82 11.06
CA SER A 212 -13.26 -2.61 11.51
C SER A 212 -12.46 -1.90 12.60
N ASP A 213 -12.51 -0.57 12.62
CA ASP A 213 -12.10 0.24 13.77
C ASP A 213 -13.27 0.66 14.68
N ASP A 214 -14.48 0.22 14.33
CA ASP A 214 -15.66 0.29 15.19
C ASP A 214 -15.57 -0.81 16.25
N LYS A 215 -15.26 -0.44 17.50
CA LYS A 215 -15.16 -1.38 18.61
C LYS A 215 -16.56 -1.73 19.12
N PRO A 216 -16.84 -3.01 19.39
CA PRO A 216 -18.08 -3.42 20.06
C PRO A 216 -18.15 -2.93 21.51
#